data_AF-A0A937BXS5-F1
#
_entry.id   AF-A0A937BXS5-F1
#
_cell.length_a   1.000
_cell.length_b   1.000
_cell.length_c   1.000
_cell.angle_alpha   90.00
_cell.angle_beta   90.00
_cell.angle_gamma   90.00
#
_symmetry.space_group_name_H-M   'P 1'
#
loop_
_entity.id
_entity.type
_entity.pdbx_description
1 polymer ?
#
loop_
_entity_poly.entity_id
_entity_poly.type
_entity_poly.pdbx_seq_one_letter_code
_entity_poly.pdbx_strand_id
1 'polypeptide(L)'
;MTSSKQVTGIINFANFGYIQLGAFDLTVNGSLTGGNTIAHVISDGIGFLKITAIGAGPVVFPIGADVATYNPVTVRSGGGADYSARVEVGLNPAIFNNNFAILRTWNLKSSATVAGVDIDLEYNGSQGGPSFNYAGFVEVGAFIGVSWNIIATGLTPTGTYLVNVNPVNVS
;
A
#
# COMPACT_ATOMS: atom_id res chain seq x y z
N MET A 1 16.82 1.99 7.98
CA MET A 1 17.50 0.79 8.54
C MET A 1 18.92 0.70 7.97
N THR A 2 19.81 -0.10 8.55
CA THR A 2 21.20 -0.31 8.02
C THR A 2 21.41 -1.66 7.34
N SER A 3 20.43 -2.56 7.42
CA SER A 3 20.35 -3.86 6.75
C SER A 3 18.90 -4.34 6.80
N SER A 4 18.53 -5.27 5.93
CA SER A 4 17.23 -5.94 6.01
C SER A 4 17.10 -6.66 7.34
N LYS A 5 15.89 -6.65 7.91
CA LYS A 5 15.60 -7.28 9.20
C LYS A 5 14.40 -8.19 9.09
N GLN A 6 14.40 -9.22 9.94
CA GLN A 6 13.26 -10.07 10.18
C GLN A 6 12.83 -9.91 11.64
N VAL A 7 11.54 -9.78 11.85
CA VAL A 7 10.91 -9.82 13.18
C VAL A 7 9.98 -11.02 13.21
N THR A 8 10.15 -11.88 14.21
CA THR A 8 9.21 -12.95 14.53
C THR A 8 8.37 -12.51 15.72
N GLY A 9 7.04 -12.45 15.57
CA GLY A 9 6.12 -12.00 16.61
C GLY A 9 5.32 -10.75 16.21
N ILE A 10 5.01 -9.91 17.20
CA ILE A 10 4.10 -8.78 17.03
C ILE A 10 4.87 -7.46 16.99
N ILE A 11 4.60 -6.63 15.98
CA ILE A 11 4.96 -5.21 15.98
C ILE A 11 3.69 -4.40 16.20
N ASN A 12 3.65 -3.61 17.27
CA ASN A 12 2.49 -2.79 17.62
C ASN A 12 2.79 -1.29 17.48
N PHE A 13 2.13 -0.64 16.52
CA PHE A 13 2.19 0.80 16.28
C PHE A 13 1.10 1.53 17.07
N ALA A 14 1.26 1.63 18.40
CA ALA A 14 0.20 2.12 19.29
C ALA A 14 0.17 3.64 19.51
N ASN A 15 1.33 4.31 19.61
CA ASN A 15 1.39 5.70 20.08
C ASN A 15 2.20 6.62 19.16
N PHE A 16 3.52 6.41 19.10
CA PHE A 16 4.43 7.17 18.26
C PHE A 16 5.61 6.28 17.91
N GLY A 17 6.06 6.34 16.66
CA GLY A 17 7.29 5.65 16.27
C GLY A 17 7.25 5.15 14.84
N TYR A 18 8.36 5.37 14.16
CA TYR A 18 8.53 4.98 12.78
C TYR A 18 9.56 3.88 12.64
N ILE A 19 9.35 3.00 11.66
CA ILE A 19 10.43 2.16 11.14
C ILE A 19 10.73 2.63 9.73
N GLN A 20 11.85 3.33 9.56
CA GLN A 20 12.29 3.83 8.25
C GLN A 20 13.08 2.76 7.50
N LEU A 21 12.60 2.36 6.32
CA LEU A 21 13.16 1.28 5.53
C LEU A 21 14.44 1.70 4.80
N GLY A 22 14.42 2.84 4.10
CA GLY A 22 15.43 3.20 3.12
C GLY A 22 15.51 2.15 2.00
N ALA A 23 16.69 1.58 1.79
CA ALA A 23 16.93 0.56 0.78
C ALA A 23 16.72 -0.89 1.27
N PHE A 24 16.24 -1.08 2.51
CA PHE A 24 16.21 -2.39 3.16
C PHE A 24 14.81 -2.87 3.48
N ASP A 25 14.63 -4.18 3.43
CA ASP A 25 13.33 -4.80 3.71
C ASP A 25 13.15 -5.08 5.20
N LEU A 26 11.93 -4.88 5.69
CA LEU A 26 11.48 -5.40 6.97
C LEU A 26 10.53 -6.57 6.71
N THR A 27 10.93 -7.78 7.08
CA THR A 27 10.05 -8.95 7.05
C THR A 27 9.44 -9.20 8.44
N VAL A 28 8.13 -9.31 8.51
CA VAL A 28 7.39 -9.66 9.72
C VAL A 28 6.81 -11.07 9.55
N ASN A 29 7.32 -12.00 10.33
CA ASN A 29 6.77 -13.34 10.51
C ASN A 29 5.90 -13.36 11.78
N GLY A 30 4.68 -12.86 11.63
CA GLY A 30 3.75 -12.63 12.73
C GLY A 30 2.74 -11.55 12.34
N SER A 31 2.36 -10.68 13.27
CA SER A 31 1.30 -9.69 13.05
C SER A 31 1.78 -8.26 13.25
N LEU A 32 1.21 -7.36 12.47
CA LEU A 32 1.29 -5.91 12.66
C LEU A 32 -0.06 -5.43 13.21
N THR A 33 -0.03 -4.64 14.27
CA THR A 33 -1.24 -4.04 14.87
C THR A 33 -1.08 -2.54 15.05
N GLY A 34 -2.20 -1.82 15.09
CA GLY A 34 -2.19 -0.37 15.13
C GLY A 34 -1.81 0.24 13.77
N GLY A 35 -1.16 1.39 13.81
CA GLY A 35 -0.81 2.14 12.60
C GLY A 35 -1.64 3.41 12.50
N ASN A 36 -0.97 4.54 12.31
CA ASN A 36 -1.59 5.83 12.05
C ASN A 36 -0.53 6.81 11.50
N THR A 37 -0.90 8.07 11.29
CA THR A 37 -0.03 9.13 10.75
C THR A 37 1.20 9.45 11.60
N ILE A 38 1.27 9.02 12.86
CA ILE A 38 2.41 9.25 13.76
C ILE A 38 3.10 7.94 14.19
N ALA A 39 2.64 6.79 13.69
CA ALA A 39 3.17 5.48 14.02
C ALA A 39 2.98 4.51 12.85
N HIS A 40 4.00 4.35 12.01
CA HIS A 40 3.94 3.50 10.81
C HIS A 40 5.33 3.15 10.27
N VAL A 41 5.39 2.24 9.30
CA VAL A 41 6.59 1.96 8.52
C VAL A 41 6.74 3.02 7.42
N ILE A 42 7.91 3.65 7.34
CA ILE A 42 8.22 4.65 6.31
C ILE A 42 8.97 3.98 5.16
N SER A 43 8.39 4.02 3.96
CA SER A 43 9.00 3.54 2.72
C SER A 43 9.62 4.67 1.90
N ASP A 44 10.66 5.30 2.45
CA ASP A 44 11.43 6.42 1.88
C ASP A 44 12.52 5.99 0.89
N GLY A 45 12.43 4.78 0.35
CA GLY A 45 13.40 4.21 -0.57
C GLY A 45 12.86 2.97 -1.27
N ILE A 46 13.75 2.07 -1.68
CA ILE A 46 13.38 0.87 -2.44
C ILE A 46 12.99 -0.33 -1.56
N GLY A 47 13.17 -0.23 -0.24
CA GLY A 47 12.82 -1.29 0.71
C GLY A 47 11.31 -1.52 0.81
N PHE A 48 10.93 -2.75 1.14
CA PHE A 48 9.54 -3.18 1.33
C PHE A 48 9.26 -3.61 2.77
N LEU A 49 8.02 -3.35 3.22
CA LEU A 49 7.44 -4.09 4.32
C LEU A 49 6.90 -5.42 3.78
N LYS A 50 7.43 -6.53 4.27
CA LYS A 50 7.00 -7.88 3.90
C LYS A 50 6.26 -8.54 5.06
N ILE A 51 5.10 -9.12 4.80
CA ILE A 51 4.35 -9.95 5.74
C ILE A 51 4.22 -11.34 5.13
N THR A 52 4.54 -12.37 5.90
CA THR A 52 4.55 -13.76 5.41
C THR A 52 3.22 -14.46 5.64
N ALA A 53 2.85 -15.36 4.71
CA ALA A 53 1.71 -16.25 4.85
C ALA A 53 0.37 -15.57 5.19
N ILE A 54 -0.03 -14.54 4.44
CA ILE A 54 -1.33 -13.87 4.62
C ILE A 54 -2.45 -14.84 4.20
N GLY A 55 -3.23 -15.31 5.17
CA GLY A 55 -4.35 -16.23 4.97
C GLY A 55 -5.65 -15.54 4.51
N ALA A 56 -6.78 -16.00 5.05
CA ALA A 56 -8.12 -15.52 4.69
C ALA A 56 -8.58 -14.26 5.45
N GLY A 57 -7.83 -13.84 6.48
CA GLY A 57 -8.16 -12.65 7.27
C GLY A 57 -7.47 -11.40 6.72
N PRO A 58 -8.07 -10.21 6.88
CA PRO A 58 -7.47 -8.97 6.44
C PRO A 58 -6.20 -8.65 7.20
N VAL A 59 -5.16 -8.28 6.46
CA VAL A 59 -3.87 -7.84 7.00
C VAL A 59 -3.56 -6.45 6.46
N VAL A 60 -3.33 -5.53 7.39
CA VAL A 60 -2.97 -4.15 7.09
C VAL A 60 -1.45 -4.02 7.05
N PHE A 61 -0.95 -3.40 5.98
CA PHE A 61 0.40 -2.87 5.88
C PHE A 61 0.38 -1.42 6.35
N PRO A 62 0.80 -1.10 7.60
CA PRO A 62 0.81 0.26 8.09
C PRO A 62 2.01 1.01 7.51
N ILE A 63 1.88 1.47 6.26
CA ILE A 63 2.95 2.11 5.49
C ILE A 63 2.62 3.57 5.18
N GLY A 64 3.67 4.36 5.00
CA GLY A 64 3.61 5.76 4.59
C GLY A 64 4.88 6.13 3.82
N ALA A 65 4.80 7.11 2.93
CA ALA A 65 5.96 7.52 2.13
C ALA A 65 6.94 8.38 2.94
N ASP A 66 6.46 9.03 3.99
CA ASP A 66 7.22 9.92 4.88
C ASP A 66 6.59 9.94 6.28
N VAL A 67 7.13 10.76 7.18
CA VAL A 67 6.65 10.93 8.56
C VAL A 67 5.27 11.62 8.66
N ALA A 68 4.81 12.29 7.61
CA ALA A 68 3.57 13.08 7.62
C ALA A 68 2.38 12.36 6.99
N THR A 69 2.65 11.24 6.30
CA THR A 69 1.66 10.56 5.47
C THR A 69 1.53 9.10 5.86
N TYR A 70 0.29 8.64 5.94
CA TYR A 70 -0.09 7.27 6.22
C TYR A 70 -0.99 6.82 5.08
N ASN A 71 -0.57 5.78 4.36
CA ASN A 71 -1.17 5.32 3.13
C ASN A 71 -1.24 3.79 3.16
N PRO A 72 -1.97 3.21 4.13
CA PRO A 72 -1.94 1.77 4.35
C PRO A 72 -2.50 1.02 3.15
N VAL A 73 -2.11 -0.24 3.07
CA VAL A 73 -2.69 -1.21 2.14
C VAL A 73 -3.25 -2.36 2.94
N THR A 74 -4.49 -2.76 2.65
CA THR A 74 -5.06 -3.96 3.24
C THR A 74 -5.13 -5.07 2.20
N VAL A 75 -4.56 -6.24 2.53
CA VAL A 75 -4.77 -7.48 1.77
C VAL A 75 -5.83 -8.28 2.51
N ARG A 76 -7.03 -8.44 1.94
CA ARG A 76 -8.15 -9.09 2.64
C ARG A 76 -8.13 -10.63 2.56
N SER A 77 -7.59 -11.17 1.47
CA SER A 77 -7.46 -12.62 1.25
C SER A 77 -6.17 -12.91 0.48
N GLY A 78 -5.10 -13.23 1.20
CA GLY A 78 -3.77 -13.43 0.62
C GLY A 78 -3.47 -14.84 0.11
N GLY A 79 -4.42 -15.78 0.25
CA GLY A 79 -4.25 -17.16 -0.25
C GLY A 79 -3.06 -17.93 0.35
N GLY A 80 -2.51 -17.47 1.48
CA GLY A 80 -1.33 -18.05 2.13
C GLY A 80 0.02 -17.61 1.55
N ALA A 81 0.05 -16.66 0.60
CA ALA A 81 1.29 -16.13 0.04
C ALA A 81 1.94 -15.08 0.95
N ASP A 82 3.22 -14.81 0.73
CA ASP A 82 3.89 -13.63 1.29
C ASP A 82 3.59 -12.41 0.44
N TYR A 83 3.32 -11.28 1.09
CA TYR A 83 3.11 -10.01 0.41
C TYR A 83 4.12 -8.98 0.86
N SER A 84 4.58 -8.18 -0.11
CA SER A 84 5.46 -7.04 0.13
C SER A 84 4.80 -5.77 -0.37
N ALA A 85 4.77 -4.73 0.46
CA ALA A 85 4.21 -3.44 0.12
C ALA A 85 5.18 -2.30 0.43
N ARG A 86 5.18 -1.30 -0.44
CA ARG A 86 5.71 0.04 -0.16
C ARG A 86 4.87 1.09 -0.88
N VAL A 87 4.88 2.31 -0.39
CA VAL A 87 4.18 3.45 -0.99
C VAL A 87 5.15 4.60 -1.21
N GLU A 88 5.02 5.27 -2.35
CA GLU A 88 5.87 6.42 -2.70
C GLU A 88 5.02 7.63 -3.10
N VAL A 89 5.60 8.82 -2.93
CA VAL A 89 4.99 10.08 -3.36
C VAL A 89 5.07 10.20 -4.87
N GLY A 90 3.96 10.58 -5.49
CA GLY A 90 3.84 10.77 -6.92
C GLY A 90 3.39 9.51 -7.66
N LEU A 91 3.40 9.63 -8.99
CA LEU A 91 3.04 8.57 -9.92
C LEU A 91 4.32 8.09 -10.60
N ASN A 92 4.73 6.86 -10.30
CA ASN A 92 5.95 6.28 -10.83
C ASN A 92 5.70 4.86 -11.36
N PRO A 93 5.75 4.64 -12.69
CA PRO A 93 6.04 5.63 -13.74
C PRO A 93 4.98 6.74 -13.85
N ALA A 94 5.34 7.89 -14.40
CA ALA A 94 4.39 8.99 -14.58
C ALA A 94 3.27 8.63 -15.56
N ILE A 95 2.06 9.15 -15.30
CA ILE A 95 0.95 9.12 -16.27
C ILE A 95 0.88 10.42 -17.05
N PHE A 96 0.16 10.41 -18.18
CA PHE A 96 0.04 11.58 -19.05
C PHE A 96 -0.54 12.83 -18.36
N ASN A 97 -1.55 12.65 -17.50
CA ASN A 97 -2.19 13.76 -16.78
C ASN A 97 -2.40 13.40 -15.32
N ASN A 98 -1.58 13.95 -14.44
CA ASN A 98 -1.63 13.71 -13.00
C ASN A 98 -2.57 14.67 -12.24
N ASN A 99 -3.16 15.67 -12.91
CA ASN A 99 -4.03 16.67 -12.25
C ASN A 99 -5.27 16.05 -11.61
N PHE A 100 -5.73 14.92 -12.15
CA PHE A 100 -6.94 14.21 -11.74
C PHE A 100 -6.65 12.89 -11.02
N ALA A 101 -5.42 12.67 -10.56
CA ALA A 101 -5.01 11.43 -9.92
C ALA A 101 -4.63 11.67 -8.46
N ILE A 102 -4.73 10.62 -7.64
CA ILE A 102 -4.02 10.56 -6.37
C ILE A 102 -2.52 10.43 -6.66
N LEU A 103 -1.72 11.33 -6.11
CA LEU A 103 -0.28 11.38 -6.32
C LEU A 103 0.43 10.41 -5.37
N ARG A 104 0.03 9.14 -5.40
CA ARG A 104 0.63 8.04 -4.65
C ARG A 104 0.72 6.80 -5.53
N THR A 105 1.83 6.08 -5.38
CA THR A 105 2.02 4.78 -6.04
C THR A 105 2.26 3.71 -4.99
N TRP A 106 1.41 2.70 -4.97
CA TRP A 106 1.60 1.50 -4.17
C TRP A 106 2.30 0.45 -5.01
N ASN A 107 3.43 -0.02 -4.50
CA ASN A 107 4.18 -1.12 -5.08
C ASN A 107 3.82 -2.36 -4.26
N LEU A 108 3.10 -3.30 -4.87
CA LEU A 108 2.67 -4.56 -4.26
C LEU A 108 3.30 -5.73 -4.99
N LYS A 109 3.79 -6.71 -4.24
CA LYS A 109 4.35 -7.97 -4.76
C LYS A 109 3.80 -9.12 -3.95
N SER A 110 3.65 -10.27 -4.59
CA SER A 110 3.30 -11.53 -3.92
C SER A 110 4.40 -12.57 -4.18
N SER A 111 4.60 -13.51 -3.26
CA SER A 111 5.53 -14.64 -3.50
C SER A 111 5.02 -15.64 -4.52
N ALA A 112 3.73 -15.59 -4.85
CA ALA A 112 3.08 -16.44 -5.84
C ALA A 112 1.90 -15.69 -6.48
N THR A 113 1.51 -16.06 -7.69
CA THR A 113 0.28 -15.55 -8.29
C THR A 113 -0.93 -16.04 -7.49
N VAL A 114 -1.65 -15.11 -6.87
CA VAL A 114 -2.90 -15.39 -6.14
C VAL A 114 -4.03 -14.72 -6.88
N ALA A 115 -5.05 -15.50 -7.24
CA ALA A 115 -6.27 -15.01 -7.88
C ALA A 115 -7.31 -14.63 -6.83
N GLY A 116 -8.17 -13.64 -7.16
CA GLY A 116 -9.25 -13.26 -6.26
C GLY A 116 -8.79 -12.50 -5.02
N VAL A 117 -7.66 -11.79 -5.09
CA VAL A 117 -7.16 -11.00 -3.97
C VAL A 117 -7.91 -9.68 -3.95
N ASP A 118 -8.47 -9.36 -2.79
CA ASP A 118 -9.08 -8.08 -2.50
C ASP A 118 -8.06 -7.17 -1.83
N ILE A 119 -7.84 -6.00 -2.43
CA ILE A 119 -6.91 -5.00 -1.94
C ILE A 119 -7.66 -3.72 -1.61
N ASP A 120 -7.41 -3.15 -0.44
CA ASP A 120 -7.78 -1.78 -0.13
C ASP A 120 -6.54 -0.87 -0.24
N LEU A 121 -6.68 0.22 -0.98
CA LEU A 121 -5.69 1.29 -1.06
C LEU A 121 -6.24 2.53 -0.36
N GLU A 122 -5.51 3.04 0.63
CA GLU A 122 -5.94 4.22 1.40
C GLU A 122 -5.05 5.42 1.11
N TYR A 123 -5.69 6.54 0.76
CA TYR A 123 -5.03 7.83 0.56
C TYR A 123 -5.47 8.87 1.60
N ASN A 124 -4.88 10.06 1.56
CA ASN A 124 -5.25 11.16 2.45
C ASN A 124 -5.79 12.35 1.65
N GLY A 125 -6.54 13.22 2.33
CA GLY A 125 -6.87 14.54 1.82
C GLY A 125 -5.59 15.28 1.43
N SER A 126 -5.65 16.12 0.38
CA SER A 126 -4.53 16.84 -0.25
C SER A 126 -3.52 16.02 -1.07
N GLN A 127 -3.67 14.71 -1.17
CA GLN A 127 -2.78 13.88 -1.99
C GLN A 127 -3.19 13.79 -3.47
N GLY A 128 -4.39 14.19 -3.81
CA GLY A 128 -4.87 14.37 -5.18
C GLY A 128 -4.20 15.56 -5.88
N GLY A 129 -4.07 15.46 -7.20
CA GLY A 129 -3.67 16.58 -8.05
C GLY A 129 -4.65 17.75 -7.97
N PRO A 130 -4.30 18.92 -8.58
CA PRO A 130 -5.07 20.16 -8.44
C PRO A 130 -6.54 20.08 -8.85
N SER A 131 -6.88 19.11 -9.70
CA SER A 131 -8.23 18.91 -10.23
C SER A 131 -8.87 17.60 -9.75
N PHE A 132 -8.26 16.91 -8.78
CA PHE A 132 -8.80 15.66 -8.25
C PHE A 132 -10.12 15.90 -7.49
N ASN A 133 -11.17 15.19 -7.87
CA ASN A 133 -12.47 15.26 -7.21
C ASN A 133 -12.59 14.17 -6.12
N TYR A 134 -12.40 14.53 -4.86
CA TYR A 134 -12.53 13.63 -3.71
C TYR A 134 -13.93 13.08 -3.47
N ALA A 135 -14.96 13.68 -4.09
CA ALA A 135 -16.34 13.20 -4.02
C ALA A 135 -16.77 12.41 -5.27
N GLY A 136 -15.89 12.31 -6.27
CA GLY A 136 -16.15 11.62 -7.52
C GLY A 136 -15.85 10.13 -7.44
N PHE A 137 -16.30 9.40 -8.46
CA PHE A 137 -15.80 8.04 -8.69
C PHE A 137 -14.32 8.08 -9.08
N VAL A 138 -13.61 7.02 -8.72
CA VAL A 138 -12.19 6.84 -9.03
C VAL A 138 -11.96 5.59 -9.85
N GLU A 139 -10.80 5.55 -10.50
CA GLU A 139 -10.29 4.41 -11.23
C GLU A 139 -8.96 3.99 -10.60
N VAL A 140 -8.63 2.71 -10.72
CA VAL A 140 -7.35 2.16 -10.26
C VAL A 140 -6.59 1.67 -11.48
N GLY A 141 -5.37 2.19 -11.63
CA GLY A 141 -4.41 1.72 -12.62
C GLY A 141 -3.40 0.76 -12.00
N ALA A 142 -2.95 -0.22 -12.78
CA ALA A 142 -1.78 -1.04 -12.48
C ALA A 142 -0.74 -0.91 -13.59
N PHE A 143 0.51 -0.65 -13.22
CA PHE A 143 1.61 -0.66 -14.16
C PHE A 143 2.08 -2.10 -14.39
N ILE A 144 1.85 -2.63 -15.60
CA ILE A 144 2.16 -4.02 -15.93
C ILE A 144 3.13 -4.02 -17.12
N GLY A 145 4.38 -4.36 -16.85
CA GLY A 145 5.45 -4.50 -17.84
C GLY A 145 5.95 -3.15 -18.40
N VAL A 146 5.12 -2.44 -19.15
CA VAL A 146 5.51 -1.25 -19.94
C VAL A 146 4.53 -0.08 -19.86
N SER A 147 3.30 -0.29 -19.40
CA SER A 147 2.27 0.74 -19.35
C SER A 147 1.33 0.60 -18.15
N TRP A 148 0.72 1.73 -17.78
CA TRP A 148 -0.43 1.74 -16.88
C TRP A 148 -1.66 1.21 -17.60
N ASN A 149 -2.33 0.24 -16.98
CA ASN A 149 -3.60 -0.31 -17.44
C ASN A 149 -4.65 -0.04 -16.38
N ILE A 150 -5.84 0.40 -16.78
CA ILE A 150 -6.97 0.54 -15.86
C ILE A 150 -7.47 -0.86 -15.51
N ILE A 151 -7.49 -1.19 -14.22
CA ILE A 151 -7.92 -2.50 -13.71
C ILE A 151 -9.26 -2.45 -12.98
N ALA A 152 -9.72 -1.26 -12.60
CA ALA A 152 -11.03 -1.05 -12.01
C ALA A 152 -11.50 0.40 -12.25
N THR A 153 -12.81 0.59 -12.43
CA THR A 153 -13.44 1.91 -12.71
C THR A 153 -14.73 2.06 -11.92
N GLY A 154 -15.24 3.30 -11.83
CA GLY A 154 -16.51 3.58 -11.16
C GLY A 154 -16.49 3.31 -9.66
N LEU A 155 -15.30 3.25 -9.05
CA LEU A 155 -15.14 2.93 -7.65
C LEU A 155 -15.57 4.13 -6.82
N THR A 156 -16.40 3.88 -5.80
CA THR A 156 -16.77 4.90 -4.82
C THR A 156 -15.77 4.85 -3.68
N PRO A 157 -14.97 5.90 -3.43
CA PRO A 157 -14.16 5.96 -2.22
C PRO A 157 -15.06 5.80 -0.99
N THR A 158 -14.68 4.94 -0.06
CA THR A 158 -15.39 4.71 1.19
C THR A 158 -14.59 5.24 2.37
N GLY A 159 -15.27 5.53 3.49
CA GLY A 159 -14.62 6.10 4.67
C GLY A 159 -13.84 7.38 4.36
N THR A 160 -12.73 7.60 5.07
CA THR A 160 -11.81 8.70 4.83
C THR A 160 -10.78 8.28 3.78
N TYR A 161 -11.22 8.13 2.51
CA TYR A 161 -10.35 7.92 1.33
C TYR A 161 -9.80 6.49 1.12
N LEU A 162 -10.65 5.47 1.27
CA LEU A 162 -10.34 4.07 0.96
C LEU A 162 -10.91 3.65 -0.39
N VAL A 163 -10.11 2.97 -1.21
CA VAL A 163 -10.53 2.36 -2.48
C VAL A 163 -10.37 0.86 -2.41
N ASN A 164 -11.49 0.12 -2.50
CA ASN A 164 -11.47 -1.34 -2.59
C ASN A 164 -11.36 -1.77 -4.05
N VAL A 165 -10.42 -2.67 -4.33
CA VAL A 165 -10.18 -3.25 -5.65
C VAL A 165 -10.43 -4.75 -5.54
N ASN A 166 -11.52 -5.22 -6.16
CA ASN A 166 -11.99 -6.60 -6.09
C ASN A 166 -12.47 -7.09 -7.48
N PRO A 167 -12.01 -8.26 -7.96
CA PRO A 167 -10.81 -9.00 -7.56
C PRO A 167 -9.59 -8.55 -8.38
N VAL A 168 -8.38 -8.67 -7.81
CA VAL A 168 -7.12 -8.42 -8.53
C VAL A 168 -6.20 -9.64 -8.47
N ASN A 169 -5.46 -9.87 -9.55
CA ASN A 169 -4.33 -10.80 -9.54
C ASN A 169 -3.09 -10.06 -9.07
N VAL A 170 -2.44 -10.55 -8.00
CA VAL A 170 -1.17 -9.99 -7.51
C VAL A 170 -0.05 -10.97 -7.83
N SER A 171 1.01 -10.46 -8.48
CA SER A 171 2.24 -11.17 -8.82
C SER A 171 3.44 -10.37 -8.32
#